data_AF-A0A225WJU1-F1
#
_entry.id   AF-A0A225WJU1-F1
#
_cell.length_a   1.000
_cell.length_b   1.000
_cell.length_c   1.000
_cell.angle_alpha   90.00
_cell.angle_beta   90.00
_cell.angle_gamma   90.00
#
_symmetry.space_group_name_H-M   'P 1'
#
loop_
_entity.id
_entity.type
_entity.pdbx_description
1 polymer ?
#
loop_
_entity_poly.entity_id
_entity_poly.type
_entity_poly.pdbx_seq_one_letter_code
_entity_poly.pdbx_strand_id
1 'polypeptide(L)'
;MLRSFTTSEENDDERVFTGLSKATNVENLKKWLKNGESVDNVFTKLQLGKGLHAVANPNIKYLDDYVTMFNNKNPKNQVLLVDMLSSRYGDGAVATALMAASSKPQTHVIADKLLLERFLIWMFQGNSAADVAKKLKIGAEGSNFVSNTKVLTLTEYMNFISAFNPRGQLNYAAILRHSFGNDNNLATAVMKAAKTGSDDALYFQKLLFKDWYSRKIEPSKVPKTIFDTTKPSRDQKSVIAEYTTYHKTKLAKSKLKAEANS
;
A
#
# COMPACT_ATOMS: atom_id res chain seq x y z
N MET A 1 -36.90 23.14 -30.41
CA MET A 1 -36.50 24.57 -30.30
C MET A 1 -34.99 24.64 -30.34
N LEU A 2 -34.47 25.24 -31.41
CA LEU A 2 -33.08 25.61 -31.59
C LEU A 2 -32.79 26.87 -30.76
N ARG A 3 -31.68 26.88 -30.02
CA ARG A 3 -30.88 28.09 -29.78
C ARG A 3 -29.42 27.73 -30.00
N SER A 4 -28.91 28.26 -31.11
CA SER A 4 -27.53 28.29 -31.54
C SER A 4 -26.67 29.15 -30.63
N PHE A 5 -25.44 28.71 -30.37
CA PHE A 5 -24.31 29.57 -30.03
C PHE A 5 -23.07 29.07 -30.78
N THR A 6 -22.78 29.70 -31.90
CA THR A 6 -21.41 30.00 -32.37
C THR A 6 -20.98 31.26 -31.61
N THR A 7 -19.76 31.51 -31.14
CA THR A 7 -18.39 31.26 -31.62
C THR A 7 -17.45 31.52 -30.44
N SER A 8 -16.31 30.83 -30.37
CA SER A 8 -14.95 31.39 -30.25
C SER A 8 -14.01 30.34 -29.67
N GLU A 9 -13.11 29.86 -30.51
CA GLU A 9 -11.80 29.40 -30.07
C GLU A 9 -11.10 30.61 -29.44
N GLU A 10 -10.90 30.59 -28.13
CA GLU A 10 -9.92 31.45 -27.47
C GLU A 10 -9.19 30.66 -26.39
N ASN A 11 -7.88 30.85 -26.40
CA ASN A 11 -6.89 30.28 -25.51
C ASN A 11 -7.20 30.61 -24.05
N ASP A 12 -7.65 29.63 -23.27
CA ASP A 12 -7.73 29.76 -21.82
C ASP A 12 -6.51 29.10 -21.16
N ASP A 13 -5.52 29.97 -21.00
CA ASP A 13 -4.84 30.19 -19.74
C ASP A 13 -3.95 29.07 -19.20
N GLU A 14 -2.68 29.20 -19.57
CA GLU A 14 -1.60 29.48 -18.62
C GLU A 14 -2.14 29.74 -17.20
N ARG A 15 -2.32 28.67 -16.42
CA ARG A 15 -2.38 28.78 -14.97
C ARG A 15 -1.01 29.20 -14.48
N VAL A 16 -0.82 30.51 -14.47
CA VAL A 16 0.23 31.26 -13.80
C VAL A 16 0.26 30.81 -12.33
N PHE A 17 1.12 29.83 -12.04
CA PHE A 17 1.39 29.33 -10.70
C PHE A 17 2.47 30.24 -10.09
N THR A 18 2.06 31.45 -9.68
CA THR A 18 2.90 32.47 -9.00
C THR A 18 3.23 32.10 -7.56
N GLY A 19 3.84 30.92 -7.39
CA GLY A 19 4.27 30.39 -6.10
C GLY A 19 5.45 29.42 -6.19
N LEU A 20 6.25 29.45 -7.26
CA LEU A 20 7.40 28.56 -7.45
C LEU A 20 8.71 29.27 -7.09
N SER A 21 9.26 28.93 -5.93
CA SER A 21 10.66 29.22 -5.60
C SER A 21 11.59 28.56 -6.62
N LYS A 22 12.12 29.27 -7.64
CA LYS A 22 13.33 28.97 -8.45
C LYS A 22 13.63 27.49 -8.88
N ALA A 23 12.70 26.55 -8.75
CA ALA A 23 12.97 25.11 -8.81
C ALA A 23 12.74 24.61 -10.24
N THR A 24 13.76 24.89 -11.07
CA THR A 24 14.10 24.22 -12.34
C THR A 24 13.14 24.46 -13.51
N ASN A 25 13.45 25.48 -14.32
CA ASN A 25 12.94 25.60 -15.69
C ASN A 25 13.40 24.39 -16.52
N VAL A 26 12.57 23.90 -17.45
CA VAL A 26 12.89 22.83 -18.44
C VAL A 26 14.22 23.10 -19.14
N GLU A 27 14.60 24.38 -19.33
CA GLU A 27 15.91 24.77 -19.85
C GLU A 27 17.09 24.25 -19.03
N ASN A 28 16.98 24.25 -17.69
CA ASN A 28 18.03 23.69 -16.83
C ASN A 28 18.15 22.18 -17.02
N LEU A 29 17.03 21.46 -17.15
CA LEU A 29 17.03 20.02 -17.44
C LEU A 29 17.72 19.73 -18.78
N LYS A 30 17.39 20.50 -19.82
CA LYS A 30 18.03 20.41 -21.15
C LYS A 30 19.53 20.69 -21.07
N LYS A 31 19.94 21.73 -20.32
CA LYS A 31 21.35 22.09 -20.11
C LYS A 31 22.11 20.96 -19.41
N TRP A 32 21.56 20.41 -18.34
CA TRP A 32 22.17 19.27 -17.62
C TRP A 32 22.32 18.05 -18.53
N LEU A 33 21.29 17.74 -19.34
CA LEU A 33 21.36 16.63 -20.29
C LEU A 33 22.41 16.85 -21.40
N LYS A 34 22.54 18.10 -21.89
CA LYS A 34 23.58 18.47 -22.86
C LYS A 34 24.98 18.30 -22.27
N ASN A 35 25.15 18.67 -21.00
CA ASN A 35 26.40 18.55 -20.27
C ASN A 35 26.72 17.11 -19.80
N GLY A 36 25.83 16.14 -20.06
CA GLY A 36 26.05 14.74 -19.70
C GLY A 36 25.89 14.43 -18.22
N GLU A 37 25.12 15.24 -17.49
CA GLU A 37 24.88 15.01 -16.06
C GLU A 37 24.16 13.68 -15.82
N SER A 38 24.59 12.94 -14.79
CA SER A 38 23.90 11.72 -14.38
C SER A 38 22.56 12.03 -13.70
N VAL A 39 21.64 11.05 -13.68
CA VAL A 39 20.38 11.16 -12.93
C VAL A 39 20.66 11.47 -11.45
N ASP A 40 21.72 10.90 -10.88
CA ASP A 40 22.13 11.14 -9.49
C ASP A 40 22.61 12.57 -9.24
N ASN A 41 23.38 13.14 -10.17
CA ASN A 41 23.79 14.54 -10.07
C ASN A 41 22.57 15.47 -10.14
N VAL A 42 21.61 15.16 -11.01
CA VAL A 42 20.37 15.94 -11.12
C VAL A 42 19.50 15.78 -9.88
N PHE A 43 19.41 14.59 -9.28
CA PHE A 43 18.76 14.37 -7.98
C PHE A 43 19.33 15.34 -6.92
N THR A 44 20.65 15.49 -6.85
CA THR A 44 21.31 16.42 -5.92
C THR A 44 21.04 17.89 -6.27
N LYS A 45 21.13 18.28 -7.55
CA LYS A 45 20.89 19.66 -8.00
C LYS A 45 19.45 20.12 -7.78
N LEU A 46 18.48 19.20 -7.84
CA LEU A 46 17.08 19.45 -7.52
C LEU A 46 16.81 19.61 -6.02
N GLN A 47 17.84 19.39 -5.17
CA GLN A 47 17.76 19.54 -3.73
C GLN A 47 16.57 18.79 -3.13
N LEU A 48 16.34 17.55 -3.59
CA LEU A 48 15.18 16.75 -3.17
C LEU A 48 15.19 16.43 -1.67
N GLY A 49 16.33 16.61 -1.00
CA GLY A 49 16.52 16.37 0.42
C GLY A 49 17.17 15.03 0.68
N LYS A 50 17.08 14.56 1.93
CA LYS A 50 17.70 13.32 2.39
C LYS A 50 16.64 12.31 2.81
N GLY A 51 16.94 11.03 2.63
CA GLY A 51 16.07 9.94 3.03
C GLY A 51 14.73 9.94 2.28
N LEU A 52 13.69 9.37 2.90
CA LEU A 52 12.37 9.22 2.29
C LEU A 52 11.64 10.56 2.05
N HIS A 53 12.06 11.66 2.69
CA HIS A 53 11.52 12.98 2.37
C HIS A 53 11.73 13.37 0.90
N ALA A 54 12.78 12.85 0.26
CA ALA A 54 13.01 13.05 -1.16
C ALA A 54 11.91 12.44 -2.04
N VAL A 55 11.35 11.29 -1.63
CA VAL A 55 10.26 10.61 -2.36
C VAL A 55 8.97 11.43 -2.32
N ALA A 56 8.72 12.12 -1.20
CA ALA A 56 7.55 12.96 -1.00
C ALA A 56 7.79 14.43 -1.38
N ASN A 57 8.91 14.76 -2.02
CA ASN A 57 9.24 16.12 -2.42
C ASN A 57 8.52 16.48 -3.74
N PRO A 58 7.76 17.59 -3.82
CA PRO A 58 7.10 18.01 -5.06
C PRO A 58 8.03 18.16 -6.27
N ASN A 59 9.33 18.41 -6.05
CA ASN A 59 10.32 18.53 -7.11
C ASN A 59 10.71 17.18 -7.75
N ILE A 60 10.25 16.04 -7.20
CA ILE A 60 10.53 14.72 -7.76
C ILE A 60 10.00 14.56 -9.20
N LYS A 61 8.95 15.31 -9.56
CA LYS A 61 8.43 15.38 -10.93
C LYS A 61 9.48 15.87 -11.94
N TYR A 62 10.35 16.81 -11.55
CA TYR A 62 11.40 17.31 -12.43
C TYR A 62 12.52 16.29 -12.62
N LEU A 63 12.74 15.42 -11.63
CA LEU A 63 13.66 14.30 -11.78
C LEU A 63 13.09 13.24 -12.72
N ASP A 64 11.78 12.98 -12.65
CA ASP A 64 11.07 12.10 -13.58
C ASP A 64 11.11 12.61 -15.02
N ASP A 65 10.88 13.91 -15.23
CA ASP A 65 11.07 14.57 -16.52
C ASP A 65 12.51 14.38 -17.04
N TYR A 66 13.50 14.58 -16.16
CA TYR A 66 14.91 14.38 -16.52
C TYR A 66 15.21 12.93 -16.90
N VAL A 67 14.73 11.96 -16.13
CA VAL A 67 14.90 10.52 -16.41
C VAL A 67 14.28 10.17 -17.76
N THR A 68 13.11 10.72 -18.09
CA THR A 68 12.48 10.54 -19.40
C THR A 68 13.37 11.06 -20.53
N MET A 69 13.89 12.28 -20.41
CA MET A 69 14.81 12.85 -21.40
C MET A 69 16.13 12.08 -21.49
N PHE A 70 16.65 11.62 -20.35
CA PHE A 70 17.87 10.81 -20.27
C PHE A 70 17.69 9.48 -20.98
N ASN A 71 16.58 8.77 -20.74
CA ASN A 71 16.29 7.48 -21.37
C ASN A 71 16.10 7.60 -22.89
N ASN A 72 15.47 8.68 -23.36
CA ASN A 72 15.31 8.94 -24.80
C ASN A 72 16.67 9.14 -25.50
N LYS A 73 17.63 9.78 -24.82
CA LYS A 73 19.01 9.95 -25.34
C LYS A 73 19.86 8.68 -25.19
N ASN A 74 19.50 7.80 -24.26
CA ASN A 74 20.26 6.59 -23.92
C ASN A 74 19.38 5.33 -24.00
N PRO A 75 18.84 4.96 -25.17
CA PRO A 75 17.84 3.90 -25.29
C PRO A 75 18.34 2.51 -24.88
N LYS A 76 19.66 2.28 -24.88
CA LYS A 76 20.27 1.01 -24.46
C LYS A 76 20.48 0.89 -22.94
N ASN A 77 20.47 2.01 -22.21
CA ASN A 77 20.81 2.08 -20.78
C ASN A 77 19.75 2.90 -20.03
N GLN A 78 18.51 2.42 -20.09
CA GLN A 78 17.39 3.11 -19.45
C GLN A 78 17.45 2.98 -17.92
N VAL A 79 17.02 4.04 -17.24
CA VAL A 79 16.89 4.13 -15.79
C VAL A 79 15.42 4.18 -15.42
N LEU A 80 15.01 3.41 -14.42
CA LEU A 80 13.70 3.54 -13.77
C LEU A 80 13.87 4.34 -12.49
N LEU A 81 13.19 5.49 -12.39
CA LEU A 81 13.29 6.37 -11.24
C LEU A 81 12.92 5.63 -9.94
N VAL A 82 11.85 4.83 -9.98
CA VAL A 82 11.41 4.06 -8.81
C VAL A 82 12.44 3.00 -8.37
N ASP A 83 13.20 2.38 -9.28
CA ASP A 83 14.26 1.43 -8.92
C ASP A 83 15.49 2.12 -8.35
N MET A 84 15.85 3.29 -8.88
CA MET A 84 16.90 4.13 -8.31
C MET A 84 16.55 4.53 -6.87
N LEU A 85 15.33 4.99 -6.61
CA LEU A 85 14.85 5.33 -5.27
C LEU A 85 14.83 4.08 -4.37
N SER A 86 14.34 2.95 -4.87
CA SER A 86 14.23 1.69 -4.11
C SER A 86 15.60 1.12 -3.74
N SER A 87 16.59 1.28 -4.61
CA SER A 87 17.98 0.90 -4.33
C SER A 87 18.61 1.75 -3.23
N ARG A 88 18.22 3.02 -3.10
CA ARG A 88 18.72 3.94 -2.07
C ARG A 88 18.03 3.79 -0.73
N TYR A 89 16.71 3.62 -0.73
CA TYR A 89 15.90 3.73 0.49
C TYR A 89 15.16 2.45 0.88
N GLY A 90 15.20 1.43 0.04
CA GLY A 90 14.50 0.18 0.22
C GLY A 90 13.13 0.17 -0.45
N ASP A 91 12.89 -0.90 -1.20
CA ASP A 91 11.70 -1.17 -2.01
C ASP A 91 10.37 -0.93 -1.26
N GLY A 92 10.19 -1.56 -0.09
CA GLY A 92 8.98 -1.39 0.72
C GLY A 92 8.82 0.00 1.33
N ALA A 93 9.94 0.67 1.65
CA ALA A 93 9.92 2.00 2.25
C ALA A 93 9.56 3.07 1.21
N VAL A 94 10.08 2.94 -0.01
CA VAL A 94 9.71 3.78 -1.16
C VAL A 94 8.25 3.60 -1.51
N ALA A 95 7.75 2.37 -1.61
CA ALA A 95 6.34 2.12 -1.89
C ALA A 95 5.41 2.75 -0.83
N THR A 96 5.77 2.62 0.45
CA THR A 96 5.01 3.25 1.56
C THR A 96 5.06 4.78 1.48
N ALA A 97 6.21 5.36 1.14
CA ALA A 97 6.34 6.81 1.00
C ALA A 97 5.56 7.36 -0.21
N LEU A 98 5.55 6.62 -1.33
CA LEU A 98 4.73 6.95 -2.50
C LEU A 98 3.24 6.87 -2.18
N MET A 99 2.80 5.83 -1.44
CA MET A 99 1.41 5.73 -0.97
C MET A 99 1.01 6.90 -0.05
N ALA A 100 1.92 7.42 0.77
CA ALA A 100 1.64 8.63 1.56
C ALA A 100 1.61 9.90 0.67
N ALA A 101 2.44 9.94 -0.37
CA ALA A 101 2.54 11.08 -1.29
C ALA A 101 1.39 11.13 -2.31
N SER A 102 0.74 10.00 -2.62
CA SER A 102 -0.45 9.94 -3.49
C SER A 102 -1.63 10.70 -2.89
N SER A 103 -1.69 10.80 -1.56
CA SER A 103 -2.75 11.51 -0.85
C SER A 103 -2.56 13.03 -0.79
N LYS A 104 -1.48 13.59 -1.37
CA LYS A 104 -1.16 15.02 -1.28
C LYS A 104 -1.35 15.73 -2.63
N PRO A 105 -2.05 16.88 -2.69
CA PRO A 105 -2.33 17.57 -3.94
C PRO A 105 -1.11 17.86 -4.81
N GLN A 106 0.03 18.22 -4.20
CA GLN A 106 1.25 18.61 -4.92
C GLN A 106 2.04 17.43 -5.49
N THR A 107 1.84 16.21 -4.96
CA THR A 107 2.65 15.03 -5.32
C THR A 107 1.83 13.87 -5.88
N HIS A 108 0.50 13.92 -5.84
CA HIS A 108 -0.34 12.78 -6.18
C HIS A 108 -0.05 12.20 -7.56
N VAL A 109 0.00 13.03 -8.61
CA VAL A 109 0.23 12.57 -10.00
C VAL A 109 1.53 11.77 -10.13
N ILE A 110 2.65 12.29 -9.64
CA ILE A 110 3.94 11.62 -9.76
C ILE A 110 4.05 10.42 -8.81
N ALA A 111 3.44 10.52 -7.62
CA ALA A 111 3.42 9.43 -6.66
C ALA A 111 2.63 8.22 -7.19
N ASP A 112 1.46 8.44 -7.78
CA ASP A 112 0.62 7.40 -8.38
C ASP A 112 1.33 6.71 -9.55
N LYS A 113 1.99 7.50 -10.42
CA LYS A 113 2.82 6.95 -11.50
C LYS A 113 3.90 6.02 -10.97
N LEU A 114 4.73 6.49 -10.05
CA LEU A 114 5.85 5.71 -9.51
C LEU A 114 5.37 4.50 -8.68
N LEU A 115 4.23 4.62 -7.99
CA LEU A 115 3.64 3.52 -7.24
C LEU A 115 3.09 2.43 -8.18
N LEU A 116 2.45 2.82 -9.28
CA LEU A 116 2.01 1.90 -10.33
C LEU A 116 3.20 1.17 -10.96
N GLU A 117 4.28 1.88 -11.30
CA GLU A 117 5.52 1.27 -11.79
C GLU A 117 6.05 0.24 -10.78
N ARG A 118 6.01 0.55 -9.48
CA ARG A 118 6.42 -0.39 -8.43
C ARG A 118 5.57 -1.65 -8.40
N PHE A 119 4.25 -1.50 -8.47
CA PHE A 119 3.33 -2.64 -8.47
C PHE A 119 3.51 -3.52 -9.71
N LEU A 120 3.69 -2.92 -10.88
CA LEU A 120 4.00 -3.65 -12.12
C LEU A 120 5.30 -4.46 -11.96
N ILE A 121 6.36 -3.83 -11.44
CA ILE A 121 7.66 -4.50 -11.24
C ILE A 121 7.54 -5.66 -10.26
N TRP A 122 6.86 -5.49 -9.12
CA TRP A 122 6.61 -6.58 -8.19
C TRP A 122 5.85 -7.74 -8.82
N MET A 123 4.80 -7.43 -9.58
CA MET A 123 3.99 -8.42 -10.28
C MET A 123 4.79 -9.19 -11.32
N PHE A 124 5.56 -8.51 -12.19
CA PHE A 124 6.38 -9.17 -13.21
C PHE A 124 7.55 -9.96 -12.63
N GLN A 125 8.04 -9.59 -11.46
CA GLN A 125 9.02 -10.38 -10.69
C GLN A 125 8.38 -11.56 -9.94
N GLY A 126 7.06 -11.76 -10.06
CA GLY A 126 6.34 -12.88 -9.43
C GLY A 126 6.11 -12.73 -7.92
N ASN A 127 6.21 -11.51 -7.36
CA ASN A 127 5.97 -11.30 -5.94
C ASN A 127 4.49 -11.50 -5.61
N SER A 128 4.20 -12.43 -4.69
CA SER A 128 2.85 -12.59 -4.15
C SER A 128 2.51 -11.43 -3.21
N ALA A 129 1.22 -11.27 -2.89
CA ALA A 129 0.80 -10.35 -1.82
C ALA A 129 1.48 -10.66 -0.47
N ALA A 130 1.80 -11.94 -0.22
CA ALA A 130 2.50 -12.37 0.99
C ALA A 130 3.98 -11.94 1.00
N ASP A 131 4.63 -11.90 -0.17
CA ASP A 131 6.00 -11.40 -0.32
C ASP A 131 6.04 -9.87 -0.17
N VAL A 132 5.07 -9.18 -0.77
CA VAL A 132 4.92 -7.72 -0.60
C VAL A 132 4.64 -7.36 0.85
N ALA A 133 3.78 -8.11 1.56
CA ALA A 133 3.54 -7.91 2.99
C ALA A 133 4.82 -8.03 3.84
N LYS A 134 5.76 -8.90 3.44
CA LYS A 134 7.08 -9.04 4.06
C LYS A 134 8.03 -7.89 3.69
N LYS A 135 8.08 -7.49 2.41
CA LYS A 135 8.87 -6.34 1.93
C LYS A 135 8.47 -5.04 2.65
N LEU A 136 7.17 -4.86 2.91
CA LEU A 136 6.62 -3.74 3.67
C LEU A 136 6.88 -3.84 5.17
N LYS A 137 7.35 -5.00 5.67
CA LYS A 137 7.63 -5.27 7.08
C LYS A 137 6.40 -5.06 7.97
N ILE A 138 5.21 -5.49 7.53
CA ILE A 138 3.95 -5.30 8.27
C ILE A 138 3.98 -6.00 9.63
N GLY A 139 4.46 -7.24 9.70
CA GLY A 139 4.55 -7.97 10.97
C GLY A 139 5.44 -7.30 12.02
N ALA A 140 6.42 -6.49 11.61
CA ALA A 140 7.30 -5.77 12.51
C ALA A 140 6.62 -4.58 13.22
N GLU A 141 5.46 -4.12 12.72
CA GLU A 141 4.69 -3.03 13.33
C GLU A 141 3.93 -3.46 14.60
N GLY A 142 3.84 -4.77 14.87
CA GLY A 142 3.07 -5.28 16.01
C GLY A 142 1.62 -4.81 15.91
N SER A 143 1.08 -4.24 17.00
CA SER A 143 -0.30 -3.72 17.03
C SER A 143 -0.53 -2.46 16.20
N ASN A 144 0.52 -1.71 15.87
CA ASN A 144 0.39 -0.44 15.15
C ASN A 144 0.06 -0.64 13.66
N PHE A 145 0.12 -1.88 13.16
CA PHE A 145 -0.14 -2.18 11.76
C PHE A 145 -1.56 -1.78 11.30
N VAL A 146 -2.55 -1.83 12.20
CA VAL A 146 -3.98 -1.66 11.85
C VAL A 146 -4.31 -0.31 11.22
N SER A 147 -3.53 0.74 11.53
CA SER A 147 -3.72 2.09 10.98
C SER A 147 -2.47 2.59 10.25
N ASN A 148 -1.70 1.67 9.65
CA ASN A 148 -0.42 1.95 9.04
C ASN A 148 -0.52 2.02 7.50
N THR A 149 0.13 3.02 6.88
CA THR A 149 0.23 3.17 5.42
C THR A 149 0.78 1.92 4.72
N LYS A 150 1.59 1.10 5.40
CA LYS A 150 2.06 -0.21 4.89
C LYS A 150 0.91 -1.17 4.60
N VAL A 151 -0.11 -1.23 5.46
CA VAL A 151 -1.28 -2.08 5.27
C VAL A 151 -2.15 -1.55 4.13
N LEU A 152 -2.30 -0.23 4.01
CA LEU A 152 -2.94 0.38 2.85
C LEU A 152 -2.19 0.05 1.55
N THR A 153 -0.86 0.15 1.56
CA THR A 153 0.00 -0.19 0.40
C THR A 153 -0.19 -1.65 -0.01
N LEU A 154 -0.26 -2.57 0.96
CA LEU A 154 -0.57 -3.98 0.68
C LEU A 154 -1.97 -4.16 0.09
N THR A 155 -2.99 -3.49 0.66
CA THR A 155 -4.38 -3.54 0.15
C THR A 155 -4.44 -3.11 -1.31
N GLU A 156 -3.79 -1.99 -1.66
CA GLU A 156 -3.76 -1.50 -3.04
C GLU A 156 -3.01 -2.45 -3.99
N TYR A 157 -1.90 -3.04 -3.53
CA TYR A 157 -1.22 -4.08 -4.32
C TYR A 157 -2.10 -5.31 -4.53
N MET A 158 -2.83 -5.76 -3.52
CA MET A 158 -3.77 -6.87 -3.62
C MET A 158 -4.90 -6.58 -4.62
N ASN A 159 -5.46 -5.36 -4.59
CA ASN A 159 -6.47 -4.91 -5.55
C ASN A 159 -5.90 -4.91 -6.97
N PHE A 160 -4.70 -4.36 -7.14
CA PHE A 160 -3.97 -4.31 -8.41
C PHE A 160 -3.80 -5.71 -9.03
N ILE A 161 -3.21 -6.67 -8.30
CA ILE A 161 -2.98 -8.02 -8.86
C ILE A 161 -4.29 -8.80 -9.05
N SER A 162 -5.33 -8.52 -8.25
CA SER A 162 -6.65 -9.14 -8.42
C SER A 162 -7.32 -8.71 -9.71
N ALA A 163 -7.04 -7.50 -10.21
CA ALA A 163 -7.55 -7.04 -11.51
C ALA A 163 -7.01 -7.87 -12.68
N PHE A 164 -5.78 -8.38 -12.59
CA PHE A 164 -5.17 -9.23 -13.62
C PHE A 164 -5.50 -10.72 -13.46
N ASN A 165 -5.88 -11.15 -12.26
CA ASN A 165 -6.34 -12.52 -12.01
C ASN A 165 -7.58 -12.55 -11.10
N PRO A 166 -8.78 -12.19 -11.61
CA PRO A 166 -9.99 -12.12 -10.79
C PRO A 166 -10.43 -13.46 -10.19
N ARG A 167 -9.94 -14.58 -10.73
CA ARG A 167 -10.19 -15.93 -10.21
C ARG A 167 -9.23 -16.30 -9.07
N GLY A 168 -8.12 -15.57 -8.93
CA GLY A 168 -7.17 -15.71 -7.84
C GLY A 168 -7.78 -15.21 -6.53
N GLN A 169 -8.21 -16.13 -5.67
CA GLN A 169 -8.74 -15.76 -4.36
C GLN A 169 -7.60 -15.38 -3.41
N LEU A 170 -7.57 -14.12 -2.97
CA LEU A 170 -6.66 -13.65 -1.93
C LEU A 170 -7.32 -13.78 -0.54
N ASN A 171 -6.64 -14.44 0.39
CA ASN A 171 -7.02 -14.43 1.80
C ASN A 171 -6.14 -13.44 2.56
N TYR A 172 -6.72 -12.26 2.86
CA TYR A 172 -6.00 -11.19 3.55
C TYR A 172 -5.47 -11.62 4.93
N ALA A 173 -6.27 -12.34 5.72
CA ALA A 173 -5.83 -12.85 7.03
C ALA A 173 -4.66 -13.82 6.89
N ALA A 174 -4.68 -14.70 5.88
CA ALA A 174 -3.57 -15.63 5.63
C ALA A 174 -2.29 -14.90 5.19
N ILE A 175 -2.41 -13.85 4.36
CA ILE A 175 -1.29 -12.99 3.95
C ILE A 175 -0.67 -12.29 5.16
N LEU A 176 -1.49 -11.68 6.01
CA LEU A 176 -1.02 -11.03 7.23
C LEU A 176 -0.38 -12.06 8.18
N ARG A 177 -1.00 -13.23 8.37
CA ARG A 177 -0.44 -14.31 9.19
C ARG A 177 0.96 -14.71 8.75
N HIS A 178 1.21 -14.81 7.44
CA HIS A 178 2.54 -15.09 6.92
C HIS A 178 3.54 -13.96 7.20
N SER A 179 3.11 -12.70 7.13
CA SER A 179 3.95 -11.54 7.49
C SER A 179 4.28 -11.48 8.99
N PHE A 180 3.33 -11.84 9.86
CA PHE A 180 3.53 -11.95 11.31
C PHE A 180 4.23 -13.26 11.74
N GLY A 181 4.42 -14.19 10.80
CA GLY A 181 5.10 -15.47 11.00
C GLY A 181 4.19 -16.61 11.46
N ASN A 182 3.15 -16.33 12.26
CA ASN A 182 2.20 -17.34 12.72
C ASN A 182 0.87 -16.73 13.21
N ASP A 183 -0.08 -17.61 13.52
CA ASP A 183 -1.40 -17.26 14.06
C ASP A 183 -1.29 -16.51 15.41
N ASN A 184 -0.41 -16.96 16.32
CA ASN A 184 -0.26 -16.38 17.66
C ASN A 184 0.18 -14.90 17.61
N ASN A 185 1.16 -14.58 16.78
CA ASN A 185 1.72 -13.25 16.64
C ASN A 185 0.69 -12.27 16.03
N LEU A 186 0.00 -12.69 14.96
CA LEU A 186 -1.06 -11.89 14.35
C LEU A 186 -2.21 -11.67 15.33
N ALA A 187 -2.67 -12.74 15.99
CA ALA A 187 -3.75 -12.66 16.96
C ALA A 187 -3.38 -11.72 18.11
N THR A 188 -2.18 -11.87 18.68
CA THR A 188 -1.70 -11.00 19.76
C THR A 188 -1.63 -9.53 19.33
N ALA A 189 -1.17 -9.23 18.11
CA ALA A 189 -1.12 -7.87 17.57
C ALA A 189 -2.53 -7.27 17.42
N VAL A 190 -3.45 -8.01 16.81
CA VAL A 190 -4.85 -7.59 16.63
C VAL A 190 -5.56 -7.41 17.96
N MET A 191 -5.35 -8.31 18.92
CA MET A 191 -5.92 -8.20 20.26
C MET A 191 -5.46 -6.93 20.99
N LYS A 192 -4.16 -6.63 20.92
CA LYS A 192 -3.61 -5.40 21.51
C LYS A 192 -4.19 -4.16 20.84
N ALA A 193 -4.31 -4.18 19.51
CA ALA A 193 -4.93 -3.09 18.76
C ALA A 193 -6.42 -2.93 19.12
N ALA A 194 -7.20 -4.01 19.24
CA ALA A 194 -8.64 -3.95 19.52
C ALA A 194 -8.97 -3.28 20.86
N LYS A 195 -8.03 -3.25 21.82
CA LYS A 195 -8.18 -2.53 23.08
C LYS A 195 -8.31 -1.01 22.91
N THR A 196 -7.89 -0.44 21.78
CA THR A 196 -8.07 0.98 21.49
C THR A 196 -9.52 1.29 21.12
N GLY A 197 -10.31 0.30 20.70
CA GLY A 197 -11.67 0.47 20.20
C GLY A 197 -11.75 1.17 18.84
N SER A 198 -10.64 1.36 18.11
CA SER A 198 -10.69 2.00 16.79
C SER A 198 -11.36 1.10 15.75
N ASP A 199 -12.05 1.72 14.79
CA ASP A 199 -12.75 1.00 13.72
C ASP A 199 -11.81 0.08 12.91
N ASP A 200 -10.59 0.55 12.62
CA ASP A 200 -9.55 -0.25 11.98
C ASP A 200 -9.22 -1.52 12.79
N ALA A 201 -9.03 -1.37 14.11
CA ALA A 201 -8.69 -2.49 14.96
C ALA A 201 -9.84 -3.52 15.04
N LEU A 202 -11.09 -3.04 15.13
CA LEU A 202 -12.28 -3.90 15.12
C LEU A 202 -12.49 -4.56 13.76
N TYR A 203 -12.15 -3.89 12.66
CA TYR A 203 -12.14 -4.48 11.33
C TYR A 203 -11.17 -5.67 11.26
N PHE A 204 -9.91 -5.50 11.70
CA PHE A 204 -8.93 -6.59 11.68
C PHE A 204 -9.28 -7.73 12.65
N GLN A 205 -9.91 -7.43 13.78
CA GLN A 205 -10.43 -8.45 14.69
C GLN A 205 -11.53 -9.29 14.02
N LYS A 206 -12.50 -8.63 13.36
CA LYS A 206 -13.56 -9.33 12.62
C LYS A 206 -13.01 -10.14 11.44
N LEU A 207 -11.99 -9.62 10.75
CA LEU A 207 -11.28 -10.31 9.68
C LEU A 207 -10.63 -11.61 10.22
N LEU A 208 -9.96 -11.52 11.37
CA LEU A 208 -9.34 -12.66 12.04
C LEU A 208 -10.38 -13.72 12.44
N PHE A 209 -11.52 -13.32 13.03
CA PHE A 209 -12.60 -14.25 13.36
C PHE A 209 -13.22 -14.92 12.13
N LYS A 210 -13.34 -14.19 11.01
CA LYS A 210 -13.80 -14.75 9.75
C LYS A 210 -12.85 -15.84 9.24
N ASP A 211 -11.54 -15.64 9.36
CA ASP A 211 -10.52 -16.63 8.98
C ASP A 211 -10.56 -17.86 9.90
N TRP A 212 -10.66 -17.67 11.22
CA TRP A 212 -10.76 -18.79 12.16
C TRP A 212 -12.01 -19.64 11.89
N TYR A 213 -13.14 -18.98 11.62
CA TYR A 213 -14.39 -19.66 11.28
C TYR A 213 -14.29 -20.41 9.95
N SER A 214 -13.70 -19.81 8.91
CA SER A 214 -13.55 -20.49 7.61
C SER A 214 -12.62 -21.69 7.67
N ARG A 215 -11.64 -21.66 8.58
CA ARG A 215 -10.75 -22.78 8.92
C ARG A 215 -11.38 -23.80 9.87
N LYS A 216 -12.67 -23.64 10.21
CA LYS A 216 -13.44 -24.53 11.09
C LYS A 216 -12.82 -24.69 12.49
N ILE A 217 -12.24 -23.61 13.02
CA ILE A 217 -11.64 -23.62 14.34
C ILE A 217 -12.73 -23.41 15.38
N GLU A 218 -13.07 -24.46 16.13
CA GLU A 218 -14.01 -24.34 17.25
C GLU A 218 -13.45 -23.43 18.36
N PRO A 219 -14.27 -22.63 19.06
CA PRO A 219 -13.79 -21.75 20.12
C PRO A 219 -12.99 -22.46 21.21
N SER A 220 -13.33 -23.72 21.53
CA SER A 220 -12.62 -24.56 22.49
C SER A 220 -11.20 -24.96 22.04
N LYS A 221 -10.90 -24.90 20.74
CA LYS A 221 -9.60 -25.24 20.16
C LYS A 221 -8.67 -24.04 20.02
N VAL A 222 -9.20 -22.82 20.10
CA VAL A 222 -8.44 -21.57 19.93
C VAL A 222 -7.19 -21.49 20.81
N PRO A 223 -7.22 -21.81 22.14
CA PRO A 223 -6.02 -21.76 22.97
C PRO A 223 -4.84 -22.54 22.38
N LYS A 224 -5.09 -23.78 21.92
CA LYS A 224 -4.06 -24.66 21.37
C LYS A 224 -3.70 -24.30 19.93
N THR A 225 -4.70 -24.06 19.07
CA THR A 225 -4.48 -23.89 17.62
C THR A 225 -3.95 -22.51 17.25
N ILE A 226 -4.37 -21.46 17.96
CA ILE A 226 -4.00 -20.08 17.63
C ILE A 226 -2.87 -19.60 18.54
N PHE A 227 -3.01 -19.79 19.86
CA PHE A 227 -2.10 -19.21 20.84
C PHE A 227 -1.02 -20.18 21.34
N ASP A 228 -1.03 -21.42 20.85
CA ASP A 228 -0.10 -22.50 21.26
C ASP A 228 0.04 -22.63 22.80
N THR A 229 -1.10 -22.59 23.50
CA THR A 229 -1.14 -22.64 24.96
C THR A 229 -2.30 -23.49 25.50
N THR A 230 -2.09 -24.08 26.67
CA THR A 230 -3.13 -24.77 27.45
C THR A 230 -3.71 -23.89 28.55
N LYS A 231 -3.08 -22.76 28.87
CA LYS A 231 -3.46 -21.82 29.94
C LYS A 231 -3.54 -20.41 29.36
N PRO A 232 -4.65 -20.04 28.69
CA PRO A 232 -4.78 -18.72 28.08
C PRO A 232 -4.76 -17.61 29.13
N SER A 233 -4.11 -16.49 28.79
CA SER A 233 -4.09 -15.27 29.61
C SER A 233 -5.49 -14.65 29.72
N ARG A 234 -5.65 -13.65 30.60
CA ARG A 234 -6.92 -12.90 30.72
C ARG A 234 -7.35 -12.30 29.37
N ASP A 235 -6.40 -11.70 28.65
CA ASP A 235 -6.65 -11.09 27.34
C ASP A 235 -7.05 -12.15 26.29
N GLN A 236 -6.34 -13.29 26.25
CA GLN A 236 -6.66 -14.38 25.32
C GLN A 236 -8.06 -14.94 25.61
N LYS A 237 -8.44 -15.09 26.89
CA LYS A 237 -9.78 -15.52 27.28
C LYS A 237 -10.87 -14.55 26.81
N SER A 238 -10.64 -13.23 26.88
CA SER A 238 -11.58 -12.22 26.35
C SER A 238 -11.84 -12.43 24.87
N VAL A 239 -10.76 -12.58 24.09
CA VAL A 239 -10.85 -12.71 22.63
C VAL A 239 -11.45 -14.05 22.22
N ILE A 240 -11.21 -15.12 22.98
CA ILE A 240 -11.92 -16.40 22.81
C ILE A 240 -13.43 -16.24 23.07
N ALA A 241 -13.83 -15.47 24.09
CA ALA A 241 -15.25 -15.22 24.36
C ALA A 241 -15.91 -14.43 23.23
N GLU A 242 -15.24 -13.40 22.70
CA GLU A 242 -15.72 -12.62 21.56
C GLU A 242 -15.84 -13.49 20.28
N TYR A 243 -14.83 -14.32 20.02
CA TYR A 243 -14.90 -15.29 18.92
C TYR A 243 -16.02 -16.32 19.12
N THR A 244 -16.26 -16.76 20.36
CA THR A 244 -17.37 -17.68 20.67
C THR A 244 -18.72 -17.06 20.30
N THR A 245 -18.91 -15.78 20.62
CA THR A 245 -20.12 -15.04 20.24
C THR A 245 -20.24 -14.96 18.72
N TYR A 246 -19.17 -14.56 18.02
CA TYR A 246 -19.13 -14.52 16.55
C TYR A 246 -19.50 -15.88 15.92
N HIS A 247 -18.89 -16.96 16.43
CA HIS A 247 -19.08 -18.33 15.95
C HIS A 247 -20.54 -18.77 16.10
N LYS A 248 -21.14 -18.56 17.28
CA LYS A 248 -22.56 -18.87 17.54
C LYS A 248 -23.49 -18.11 16.60
N THR A 249 -23.25 -16.82 16.39
CA THR A 249 -24.05 -16.01 15.45
C THR A 249 -23.95 -16.53 14.01
N LYS A 250 -22.77 -16.99 13.57
CA LYS A 250 -22.59 -17.56 12.23
C LYS A 250 -23.33 -18.89 12.07
N LEU A 251 -23.24 -19.77 13.06
CA LEU A 251 -23.98 -21.05 13.05
C LEU A 251 -25.49 -20.84 13.02
N ALA A 252 -26.02 -19.91 13.81
CA ALA A 252 -27.45 -19.59 13.80
C ALA A 252 -27.92 -19.10 12.42
N LYS A 253 -27.16 -18.18 11.81
CA LYS A 253 -27.46 -17.68 10.45
C LYS A 253 -27.40 -18.77 9.38
N SER A 254 -26.47 -19.72 9.48
CA SER A 254 -26.41 -20.84 8.52
C SER A 254 -27.60 -21.79 8.67
N LYS A 255 -28.08 -22.04 9.89
CA LYS A 255 -29.26 -22.89 10.14
C LYS A 255 -30.52 -22.27 9.56
N LEU A 256 -30.78 -20.99 9.87
CA LEU A 256 -31.91 -20.25 9.32
C LEU A 256 -31.93 -20.23 7.79
N LYS A 257 -30.76 -20.10 7.15
CA LYS A 257 -30.66 -20.14 5.68
C LYS A 257 -30.94 -21.53 5.11
N ALA A 258 -30.56 -22.59 5.82
CA ALA A 258 -30.86 -23.96 5.40
C ALA A 258 -32.36 -24.26 5.50
N GLU A 259 -33.00 -23.85 6.59
CA GLU A 259 -34.45 -23.99 6.83
C GLU A 259 -35.30 -23.17 5.84
N ALA A 260 -34.83 -21.98 5.42
CA ALA A 260 -35.53 -21.17 4.42
C ALA A 260 -35.43 -21.72 2.98
N ASN A 261 -34.51 -22.66 2.73
CA ASN A 261 -34.25 -23.24 1.42
C ASN A 261 -34.69 -24.71 1.31
N SER A 262 -35.27 -25.26 2.37
CA SER A 262 -35.87 -26.61 2.45
C SER A 262 -37.37 -26.54 2.34
#